data_AF-A0A8T3XBU9-F1
#
_entry.id   AF-A0A8T3XBU9-F1
#
_cell.length_a   1.000
_cell.length_b   1.000
_cell.length_c   1.000
_cell.angle_alpha   90.00
_cell.angle_beta   90.00
_cell.angle_gamma   90.00
#
_symmetry.space_group_name_H-M   'P 1'
#
loop_
_entity.id
_entity.type
_entity.pdbx_description
1 polymer ?
#
loop_
_entity_poly.entity_id
_entity_poly.type
_entity_poly.pdbx_seq_one_letter_code
_entity_poly.pdbx_strand_id
1 'polypeptide(L)'
;MEINKKIIYGIDFLIIVGSLITLIVMFGYARPLVIGPIDNYNTTNNSVLFTFEKGKAILLDDNIEFSSPQRIFVENYLVLHLEPGKYYWKIEGALPSTVRTLTINSIVDLKLRKIEGGKEEYEVVNAGNTQLDVDIYHNDNLNRTLVLDIDESKQVSGEAFVGRQNG
;
A
#
# COMPACT_ATOMS: atom_id res chain seq x y z
N MET A 1 17.42 -66.55 2.34
CA MET A 1 16.11 -66.06 1.84
C MET A 1 16.40 -64.88 0.94
N GLU A 2 16.41 -65.07 -0.38
CA GLU A 2 16.63 -63.97 -1.32
C GLU A 2 15.35 -63.12 -1.39
N ILE A 3 15.44 -61.85 -1.00
CA ILE A 3 14.34 -60.91 -1.14
C ILE A 3 14.17 -60.60 -2.63
N ASN A 4 12.95 -60.77 -3.13
CA ASN A 4 12.63 -60.51 -4.52
C ASN A 4 12.89 -59.02 -4.87
N LYS A 5 13.74 -58.77 -5.86
CA LYS A 5 14.09 -57.41 -6.31
C LYS A 5 12.86 -56.56 -6.64
N LYS A 6 11.76 -57.16 -7.10
CA LYS A 6 10.49 -56.46 -7.36
C LYS A 6 9.87 -55.86 -6.09
N ILE A 7 10.02 -56.53 -4.95
CA ILE A 7 9.53 -56.03 -3.64
C ILE A 7 10.40 -54.86 -3.18
N ILE A 8 11.71 -54.95 -3.36
CA ILE A 8 12.64 -53.86 -3.04
C ILE A 8 12.30 -52.60 -3.86
N TYR A 9 12.14 -52.73 -5.17
CA TYR A 9 11.75 -51.59 -6.02
C TYR A 9 10.37 -51.02 -5.67
N GLY A 10 9.43 -51.85 -5.24
CA GLY A 10 8.12 -51.40 -4.79
C GLY A 10 8.19 -50.58 -3.50
N ILE A 11 8.99 -51.01 -2.54
CA ILE A 11 9.22 -50.28 -1.28
C ILE A 11 9.96 -48.98 -1.56
N ASP A 12 11.02 -49.01 -2.37
CA ASP A 12 11.78 -47.81 -2.75
C ASP A 12 10.88 -46.78 -3.45
N PHE A 13 10.05 -47.22 -4.39
CA PHE A 13 9.09 -46.33 -5.06
C PHE A 13 8.10 -45.71 -4.07
N LEU A 14 7.57 -46.49 -3.13
CA LEU A 14 6.63 -45.99 -2.12
C LEU A 14 7.29 -44.97 -1.20
N ILE A 15 8.54 -45.20 -0.78
CA ILE A 15 9.31 -44.26 0.05
C ILE A 15 9.58 -42.97 -0.73
N ILE A 16 9.99 -43.07 -2.00
CA ILE A 16 10.27 -41.91 -2.85
C ILE A 16 9.00 -41.08 -3.06
N VAL A 17 7.89 -41.70 -3.46
CA VAL A 17 6.61 -41.00 -3.67
C VAL A 17 6.07 -40.42 -2.36
N GLY A 18 6.10 -41.20 -1.27
CA GLY A 18 5.65 -40.74 0.04
C GLY A 18 6.44 -39.52 0.53
N SER A 19 7.77 -39.59 0.45
CA SER A 19 8.63 -38.47 0.85
C SER A 19 8.41 -37.22 -0.01
N LEU A 20 8.19 -37.38 -1.32
CA LEU A 20 7.87 -36.28 -2.23
C LEU A 20 6.54 -35.61 -1.86
N ILE A 21 5.49 -36.39 -1.57
CA ILE A 21 4.19 -35.87 -1.14
C ILE A 21 4.34 -35.10 0.18
N THR A 22 5.08 -35.65 1.14
CA THR A 22 5.33 -34.98 2.42
C THR A 22 6.01 -33.63 2.22
N LEU A 23 7.01 -33.53 1.33
CA LEU A 23 7.66 -32.26 1.01
C LEU A 23 6.68 -31.27 0.40
N ILE A 24 5.86 -31.67 -0.58
CA ILE A 24 4.86 -30.80 -1.21
C ILE A 24 3.89 -30.22 -0.17
N VAL A 25 3.36 -31.07 0.72
CA VAL A 25 2.45 -30.64 1.78
C VAL A 25 3.13 -29.66 2.74
N MET A 26 4.36 -29.95 3.15
CA MET A 26 5.12 -29.10 4.07
C MET A 26 5.39 -27.71 3.46
N PHE A 27 5.82 -27.65 2.19
CA PHE A 27 6.07 -26.38 1.50
C PHE A 27 4.78 -25.59 1.20
N GLY A 28 3.69 -26.29 0.87
CA GLY A 28 2.39 -25.66 0.60
C GLY A 28 1.76 -25.04 1.85
N TYR A 29 1.85 -25.71 3.00
CA TYR A 29 1.28 -25.20 4.26
C TYR A 29 2.09 -24.08 4.92
N ALA A 30 3.39 -24.00 4.64
CA ALA A 30 4.31 -23.05 5.28
C ALA A 30 4.28 -21.64 4.67
N ARG A 31 3.73 -21.47 3.47
CA ARG A 31 3.63 -20.16 2.81
C ARG A 31 2.37 -19.40 3.27
N PRO A 32 2.50 -18.10 3.61
CA PRO A 32 1.36 -17.23 3.85
C PRO A 32 0.40 -17.18 2.66
N LEU A 33 -0.90 -17.23 2.94
CA LEU A 33 -1.94 -17.03 1.93
C LEU A 33 -2.29 -15.54 1.89
N VAL A 34 -1.86 -14.85 0.84
CA VAL A 34 -2.11 -13.42 0.67
C VAL A 34 -3.46 -13.20 0.00
N ILE A 35 -4.41 -12.60 0.73
CA ILE A 35 -5.77 -12.33 0.27
C ILE A 35 -5.86 -10.96 -0.39
N GLY A 36 -5.34 -9.91 0.26
CA GLY A 36 -5.46 -8.53 -0.21
C GLY A 36 -4.34 -7.61 0.28
N PRO A 37 -4.00 -6.54 -0.48
CA PRO A 37 -4.52 -6.23 -1.82
C PRO A 37 -4.09 -7.24 -2.89
N ILE A 38 -4.75 -7.21 -4.05
CA ILE A 38 -4.34 -8.03 -5.21
C ILE A 38 -3.01 -7.52 -5.77
N ASP A 39 -2.32 -8.34 -6.57
CA ASP A 39 -1.11 -7.86 -7.23
C ASP A 39 -1.43 -6.77 -8.27
N ASN A 40 -0.53 -5.81 -8.41
CA ASN A 40 -0.70 -4.59 -9.22
C ASN A 40 -1.95 -3.78 -8.84
N TYR A 41 -2.31 -3.77 -7.55
CA TYR A 41 -3.43 -2.98 -7.05
C TYR A 41 -3.17 -1.49 -7.24
N ASN A 42 -4.12 -0.78 -7.83
CA ASN A 42 -4.01 0.64 -8.12
C ASN A 42 -5.21 1.39 -7.54
N THR A 43 -4.96 2.41 -6.73
CA THR A 43 -6.01 3.17 -6.04
C THR A 43 -5.60 4.62 -5.84
N THR A 44 -6.56 5.46 -5.47
CA THR A 44 -6.34 6.83 -4.99
C THR A 44 -6.63 6.97 -3.50
N ASN A 45 -7.01 5.87 -2.85
CA ASN A 45 -7.28 5.82 -1.42
C ASN A 45 -5.99 5.49 -0.67
N ASN A 46 -5.57 6.38 0.24
CA ASN A 46 -4.38 6.20 1.06
C ASN A 46 -4.56 5.10 2.12
N SER A 47 -5.80 4.76 2.47
CA SER A 47 -6.10 3.68 3.42
C SER A 47 -6.24 2.34 2.70
N VAL A 48 -5.25 1.46 2.88
CA VAL A 48 -5.23 0.13 2.27
C VAL A 48 -5.39 -0.94 3.34
N LEU A 49 -6.39 -1.82 3.15
CA LEU A 49 -6.60 -2.99 3.99
C LEU A 49 -5.75 -4.16 3.51
N PHE A 50 -4.85 -4.63 4.38
CA PHE A 50 -4.06 -5.83 4.15
C PHE A 50 -4.71 -7.03 4.82
N THR A 51 -4.93 -8.08 4.04
CA THR A 51 -5.57 -9.31 4.49
C THR A 51 -4.74 -10.51 4.04
N PHE A 52 -4.39 -11.37 4.97
CA PHE A 52 -3.64 -12.60 4.69
C PHE A 52 -3.86 -13.61 5.81
N GLU A 53 -3.63 -14.88 5.51
CA GLU A 53 -3.58 -15.94 6.51
C GLU A 53 -2.15 -16.43 6.69
N LYS A 54 -1.81 -16.82 7.92
CA LYS A 54 -0.51 -17.42 8.27
C LYS A 54 0.67 -16.52 7.93
N GLY A 55 0.90 -15.49 8.73
CA GLY A 55 2.06 -14.61 8.62
C GLY A 55 2.28 -13.88 9.94
N LYS A 56 3.48 -13.33 10.12
CA LYS A 56 3.83 -12.57 11.33
C LYS A 56 3.90 -11.07 11.07
N ALA A 57 4.32 -10.69 9.87
CA ALA A 57 4.51 -9.30 9.51
C ALA A 57 4.30 -9.07 8.01
N ILE A 58 3.96 -7.84 7.66
CA ILE A 58 4.07 -7.31 6.30
C ILE A 58 5.45 -6.66 6.18
N LEU A 59 6.15 -6.95 5.10
CA LEU A 59 7.30 -6.18 4.63
C LEU A 59 6.81 -5.30 3.49
N LEU A 60 6.96 -3.99 3.64
CA LEU A 60 6.58 -2.97 2.66
C LEU A 60 7.81 -2.12 2.35
N ASP A 61 8.05 -1.85 1.08
CA ASP A 61 9.17 -1.01 0.63
C ASP A 61 8.81 -0.29 -0.69
N ASP A 62 9.57 0.72 -1.07
CA ASP A 62 9.44 1.47 -2.33
C ASP A 62 10.26 0.85 -3.49
N ASN A 63 11.07 -0.17 -3.18
CA ASN A 63 11.93 -0.89 -4.10
C ASN A 63 11.73 -2.41 -3.99
N ILE A 64 11.93 -3.13 -5.11
CA ILE A 64 11.67 -4.57 -5.19
C ILE A 64 12.73 -5.40 -4.44
N GLU A 65 13.90 -4.82 -4.23
CA GLU A 65 15.03 -5.40 -3.50
C GLU A 65 14.79 -5.46 -1.99
N PHE A 66 13.80 -4.70 -1.49
CA PHE A 66 13.54 -4.51 -0.06
C PHE A 66 14.79 -4.02 0.67
N SER A 67 15.42 -2.96 0.15
CA SER A 67 16.67 -2.39 0.70
C SER A 67 16.48 -1.68 2.04
N SER A 68 15.30 -1.11 2.29
CA SER A 68 14.95 -0.34 3.50
C SER A 68 13.51 -0.65 3.95
N PRO A 69 13.16 -1.93 4.18
CA PRO A 69 11.77 -2.30 4.29
C PRO A 69 11.18 -1.89 5.63
N GLN A 70 9.99 -1.32 5.59
CA GLN A 70 9.15 -1.17 6.77
C GLN A 70 8.56 -2.52 7.14
N ARG A 71 8.87 -2.99 8.34
CA ARG A 71 8.33 -4.24 8.89
C ARG A 71 7.19 -3.94 9.85
N ILE A 72 6.02 -4.48 9.56
CA ILE A 72 4.80 -4.17 10.30
C ILE A 72 4.22 -5.46 10.85
N PHE A 73 4.31 -5.63 12.17
CA PHE A 73 3.78 -6.81 12.86
C PHE A 73 2.26 -6.74 12.92
N VAL A 74 1.60 -7.86 12.64
CA VAL A 74 0.14 -7.89 12.50
C VAL A 74 -0.52 -8.55 13.69
N GLU A 75 -1.40 -7.78 14.34
CA GLU A 75 -2.52 -8.29 15.12
C GLU A 75 -3.77 -8.05 14.26
N ASN A 76 -4.40 -9.12 13.75
CA ASN A 76 -5.59 -9.18 12.86
C ASN A 76 -6.12 -7.87 12.22
N TYR A 77 -6.17 -7.83 10.88
CA TYR A 77 -6.72 -6.75 10.03
C TYR A 77 -6.02 -5.39 10.20
N LEU A 78 -5.04 -5.12 9.34
CA LEU A 78 -4.27 -3.90 9.38
C LEU A 78 -4.70 -2.95 8.25
N VAL A 79 -5.19 -1.77 8.63
CA VAL A 79 -5.39 -0.65 7.72
C VAL A 79 -4.16 0.24 7.82
N LEU A 80 -3.44 0.38 6.71
CA LEU A 80 -2.29 1.27 6.60
C LEU A 80 -2.66 2.52 5.81
N HIS A 81 -2.25 3.67 6.33
CA HIS A 81 -2.28 4.94 5.60
C HIS A 81 -0.94 5.09 4.88
N LEU A 82 -0.98 5.10 3.55
CA LEU A 82 0.18 5.18 2.68
C LEU A 82 0.12 6.48 1.88
N GLU A 83 1.27 7.13 1.75
CA GLU A 83 1.42 8.28 0.87
C GLU A 83 1.30 7.87 -0.61
N PRO A 84 1.02 8.82 -1.53
CA PRO A 84 1.10 8.56 -2.96
C PRO A 84 2.45 7.98 -3.37
N GLY A 85 2.44 6.88 -4.12
CA GLY A 85 3.66 6.18 -4.50
C GLY A 85 3.43 4.75 -4.97
N LYS A 86 4.51 4.13 -5.46
CA LYS A 86 4.54 2.72 -5.83
C LYS A 86 5.24 1.94 -4.72
N TYR A 87 4.60 0.87 -4.26
CA TYR A 87 5.12 0.03 -3.19
C TYR A 87 5.22 -1.43 -3.61
N TYR A 88 6.21 -2.11 -3.07
CA TYR A 88 6.41 -3.56 -3.13
C TYR A 88 6.20 -4.14 -1.75
N TRP A 89 5.47 -5.25 -1.68
CA TRP A 89 5.17 -5.85 -0.39
C TRP A 89 5.10 -7.37 -0.46
N LYS A 90 5.35 -8.00 0.69
CA LYS A 90 5.23 -9.44 0.91
C LYS A 90 4.91 -9.73 2.37
N ILE A 91 4.34 -10.90 2.62
CA ILE A 91 4.11 -11.40 3.98
C ILE A 91 5.31 -12.22 4.41
N GLU A 92 5.78 -11.93 5.61
CA GLU A 92 6.83 -12.67 6.28
C GLU A 92 6.22 -13.78 7.15
N GLY A 93 6.65 -15.02 6.88
CA GLY A 93 6.25 -16.23 7.59
C GLY A 93 7.42 -17.20 7.70
N ALA A 94 7.14 -18.50 7.87
CA ALA A 94 8.18 -19.53 7.81
C ALA A 94 8.84 -19.57 6.42
N LEU A 95 8.04 -19.33 5.38
CA LEU A 95 8.49 -18.99 4.04
C LEU A 95 7.84 -17.65 3.65
N PRO A 96 8.55 -16.76 2.93
CA PRO A 96 7.94 -15.52 2.47
C PRO A 96 6.86 -15.79 1.41
N SER A 97 5.86 -14.90 1.33
CA SER A 97 4.93 -14.90 0.20
C SER A 97 5.59 -14.40 -1.07
N THR A 98 4.89 -14.56 -2.20
CA THR A 98 5.22 -13.84 -3.44
C THR A 98 5.19 -12.34 -3.19
N VAL A 99 6.12 -11.61 -3.83
CA VAL A 99 6.14 -10.15 -3.85
C VAL A 99 4.96 -9.64 -4.69
N ARG A 100 4.26 -8.64 -4.19
CA ARG A 100 3.16 -7.96 -4.88
C ARG A 100 3.42 -6.47 -4.97
N THR A 101 2.78 -5.84 -5.94
CA THR A 101 2.89 -4.38 -6.16
C THR A 101 1.58 -3.70 -5.80
N LEU A 102 1.65 -2.51 -5.22
CA LEU A 102 0.52 -1.60 -5.07
C LEU A 102 0.92 -0.18 -5.51
N THR A 103 -0.02 0.61 -5.98
CA THR A 103 0.19 2.01 -6.37
C THR A 103 -0.92 2.89 -5.80
N ILE A 104 -0.52 3.94 -5.08
CA ILE A 104 -1.39 5.02 -4.62
C ILE A 104 -1.16 6.20 -5.56
N ASN A 105 -2.13 6.55 -6.39
CA ASN A 105 -2.02 7.72 -7.27
C ASN A 105 -2.25 9.00 -6.46
N SER A 106 -1.50 10.06 -6.77
CA SER A 106 -1.78 11.39 -6.25
C SER A 106 -3.04 11.97 -6.89
N ILE A 107 -3.84 12.65 -6.07
CA ILE A 107 -4.99 13.46 -6.44
C ILE A 107 -4.77 14.85 -5.83
N VAL A 108 -4.77 15.84 -6.71
CA VAL A 108 -4.89 17.25 -6.35
C VAL A 108 -6.36 17.64 -6.41
N ASP A 109 -6.96 17.96 -5.26
CA ASP A 109 -8.34 18.44 -5.17
C ASP A 109 -8.40 19.64 -4.20
N LEU A 110 -8.69 20.83 -4.74
CA LEU A 110 -8.80 22.07 -3.99
C LEU A 110 -10.26 22.48 -3.93
N LYS A 111 -10.83 22.56 -2.71
CA LYS A 111 -12.20 23.01 -2.49
C LYS A 111 -12.23 24.40 -1.90
N LEU A 112 -13.15 25.22 -2.38
CA LEU A 112 -13.39 26.57 -1.91
C LEU A 112 -14.77 26.62 -1.25
N ARG A 113 -14.84 27.10 0.00
CA ARG A 113 -16.08 27.37 0.71
C ARG A 113 -16.15 28.86 1.03
N LYS A 114 -17.20 29.52 0.55
CA LYS A 114 -17.40 30.94 0.84
C LYS A 114 -17.81 31.14 2.30
N ILE A 115 -17.22 32.10 2.99
CA ILE A 115 -17.56 32.44 4.37
C ILE A 115 -18.72 33.45 4.35
N GLU A 116 -19.77 33.20 5.13
CA GLU A 116 -20.91 34.12 5.22
C GLU A 116 -20.49 35.43 5.89
N GLY A 117 -20.81 36.57 5.24
CA GLY A 117 -20.52 37.91 5.77
C GLY A 117 -19.18 38.51 5.33
N GLY A 118 -18.23 37.70 4.84
CA GLY A 118 -16.96 38.17 4.27
C GLY A 118 -17.08 38.47 2.77
N LYS A 119 -16.75 39.69 2.35
CA LYS A 119 -16.51 39.97 0.92
C LYS A 119 -15.14 39.39 0.59
N GLU A 120 -15.11 38.45 -0.36
CA GLU A 120 -13.86 37.83 -0.88
C GLU A 120 -13.09 36.99 0.15
N GLU A 121 -13.76 36.49 1.18
CA GLU A 121 -13.18 35.53 2.14
C GLU A 121 -13.65 34.10 1.82
N TYR A 122 -12.67 33.22 1.67
CA TYR A 122 -12.88 31.81 1.36
C TYR A 122 -12.13 30.94 2.37
N GLU A 123 -12.76 29.85 2.78
CA GLU A 123 -12.08 28.70 3.34
C GLU A 123 -11.59 27.82 2.19
N VAL A 124 -10.28 27.69 2.07
CA VAL A 124 -9.63 26.83 1.10
C VAL A 124 -9.29 25.52 1.80
N VAL A 125 -9.68 24.40 1.20
CA VAL A 125 -9.52 23.05 1.77
C VAL A 125 -8.78 22.17 0.79
N ASN A 126 -7.75 21.47 1.26
CA ASN A 126 -7.14 20.37 0.52
C ASN A 126 -8.00 19.11 0.70
N ALA A 127 -8.75 18.76 -0.34
CA ALA A 127 -9.55 17.53 -0.37
C ALA A 127 -8.87 16.41 -1.19
N GLY A 128 -7.63 16.62 -1.62
CA GLY A 128 -6.79 15.64 -2.28
C GLY A 128 -6.16 14.67 -1.29
N ASN A 129 -5.27 13.83 -1.80
CA ASN A 129 -4.53 12.86 -0.98
C ASN A 129 -3.01 13.13 -0.97
N THR A 130 -2.63 14.33 -1.38
CA THR A 130 -1.26 14.82 -1.42
C THR A 130 -1.23 16.26 -0.92
N GLN A 131 -0.09 16.70 -0.41
CA GLN A 131 0.09 18.07 0.04
C GLN A 131 -0.03 19.04 -1.14
N LEU A 132 -0.66 20.20 -0.91
CA LEU A 132 -0.90 21.20 -1.95
C LEU A 132 -0.17 22.51 -1.69
N ASP A 133 0.41 23.06 -2.73
CA ASP A 133 0.77 24.48 -2.84
C ASP A 133 -0.41 25.23 -3.45
N VAL A 134 -0.94 26.22 -2.74
CA VAL A 134 -2.05 27.05 -3.21
C VAL A 134 -1.58 28.48 -3.39
N ASP A 135 -1.61 28.93 -4.63
CA ASP A 135 -1.37 30.33 -5.00
C ASP A 135 -2.67 31.12 -4.89
N ILE A 136 -2.60 32.28 -4.21
CA ILE A 136 -3.72 33.20 -4.05
C ILE A 136 -3.44 34.47 -4.84
N TYR A 137 -4.39 34.87 -5.67
CA TYR A 137 -4.30 36.05 -6.52
C TYR A 137 -5.29 37.14 -6.10
N HIS A 138 -4.88 38.39 -6.33
CA HIS A 138 -5.70 39.58 -6.12
C HIS A 138 -5.41 40.57 -7.26
N ASN A 139 -6.42 40.97 -8.03
CA ASN A 139 -6.26 41.77 -9.24
C ASN A 139 -5.17 41.21 -10.18
N ASP A 140 -5.25 39.91 -10.48
CA ASP A 140 -4.29 39.15 -11.32
C ASP A 140 -2.83 39.09 -10.82
N ASN A 141 -2.52 39.64 -9.65
CA ASN A 141 -1.19 39.56 -9.05
C ASN A 141 -1.16 38.44 -8.00
N LEU A 142 -0.09 37.64 -8.02
CA LEU A 142 0.17 36.65 -6.97
C LEU A 142 0.40 37.40 -5.65
N ASN A 143 -0.50 37.21 -4.71
CA ASN A 143 -0.44 37.84 -3.40
C ASN A 143 0.40 37.00 -2.43
N ARG A 144 0.10 35.70 -2.33
CA ARG A 144 0.83 34.75 -1.48
C ARG A 144 0.62 33.30 -1.92
N THR A 145 1.54 32.43 -1.51
CA THR A 145 1.41 30.97 -1.62
C THR A 145 1.25 30.38 -0.22
N LEU A 146 0.38 29.40 -0.07
CA LEU A 146 0.23 28.62 1.16
C LEU A 146 0.44 27.13 0.90
N VAL A 147 0.91 26.42 1.90
CA VAL A 147 0.95 24.95 1.89
C VAL A 147 -0.25 24.45 2.68
N LEU A 148 -0.96 23.46 2.13
CA LEU A 148 -2.05 22.72 2.78
C LEU A 148 -1.70 21.25 2.89
N ASP A 149 -1.65 20.75 4.12
CA ASP A 149 -1.63 19.32 4.41
C ASP A 149 -2.96 18.65 4.02
N ILE A 150 -2.99 17.32 3.99
CA ILE A 150 -4.19 16.55 3.66
C ILE A 150 -5.29 16.89 4.67
N ASP A 151 -6.51 17.15 4.18
CA ASP A 151 -7.67 17.61 4.96
C ASP A 151 -7.48 18.95 5.69
N GLU A 152 -6.37 19.67 5.50
CA GLU A 152 -6.16 20.98 6.09
C GLU A 152 -7.04 22.04 5.40
N SER A 153 -7.61 22.95 6.21
CA SER A 153 -8.28 24.15 5.71
C SER A 153 -7.68 25.43 6.27
N LYS A 154 -7.65 26.48 5.44
CA LYS A 154 -7.21 27.83 5.83
C LYS A 154 -8.18 28.88 5.30
N GLN A 155 -8.48 29.87 6.13
CA GLN A 155 -9.26 31.04 5.73
C GLN A 155 -8.34 32.07 5.08
N VAL A 156 -8.72 32.52 3.89
CA VAL A 156 -7.90 33.39 3.06
C VAL A 156 -8.79 34.39 2.31
N SER A 157 -8.22 35.56 2.00
CA SER A 157 -8.85 36.53 1.11
C SER A 157 -8.15 36.53 -0.24
N GLY A 158 -8.93 36.47 -1.32
CA GLY A 158 -8.44 36.33 -2.68
C GLY A 158 -9.56 36.23 -3.71
N GLU A 159 -9.24 36.52 -4.96
CA GLU A 159 -10.18 36.49 -6.09
C GLU A 159 -10.02 35.20 -6.91
N ALA A 160 -8.79 34.68 -6.99
CA ALA A 160 -8.50 33.42 -7.66
C ALA A 160 -7.51 32.57 -6.86
N PHE A 161 -7.67 31.24 -6.99
CA PHE A 161 -6.94 30.23 -6.25
C PHE A 161 -6.47 29.14 -7.19
N VAL A 162 -5.19 28.78 -7.15
CA VAL A 162 -4.61 27.71 -7.98
C VAL A 162 -3.89 26.73 -7.07
N GLY A 163 -4.40 25.50 -6.97
CA GLY A 163 -3.77 24.40 -6.25
C GLY A 163 -2.86 23.58 -7.16
N ARG A 164 -1.65 23.28 -6.69
CA ARG A 164 -0.68 22.38 -7.34
C ARG A 164 -0.18 21.36 -6.32
N GLN A 165 0.25 20.19 -6.79
CA GLN A 165 0.92 19.23 -5.93
C GLN A 165 2.23 19.84 -5.41
N ASN A 166 2.46 19.79 -4.11
CA ASN A 166 3.73 20.17 -3.51
C ASN A 166 4.76 19.05 -3.80
N GLY A 167 5.94 19.42 -4.30
CA GLY A 167 6.93 18.51 -4.87
C GLY A 167 8.24 18.44 -4.10
#